data_AF-A0A7W6W5H9-F1
#
_entry.id   AF-A0A7W6W5H9-F1
#
_cell.length_a   1.000
_cell.length_b   1.000
_cell.length_c   1.000
_cell.angle_alpha   90.00
_cell.angle_beta   90.00
_cell.angle_gamma   90.00
#
_symmetry.space_group_name_H-M   'P 1'
#
loop_
_entity.id
_entity.type
_entity.pdbx_description
1 polymer ?
#
loop_
_entity_poly.entity_id
_entity_poly.type
_entity_poly.pdbx_seq_one_letter_code
_entity_poly.pdbx_strand_id
1 'polypeptide(L)' 'MTQRTRTRKAISIILGITLAGAGLFGFGYMQFHVVEPVSIKLWLIPITIFAAGVAILWDDFKTP' A
#
# COMPACT_ATOMS: atom_id res chain seq x y z
N MET A 1 -4.49 24.33 7.02
CA MET A 1 -3.74 23.16 7.51
C MET A 1 -4.39 22.72 8.82
N THR A 2 -5.27 21.73 8.75
CA THR A 2 -6.06 21.27 9.92
C THR A 2 -5.24 20.22 10.66
N GLN A 3 -4.93 20.45 11.93
CA GLN A 3 -4.20 19.49 12.77
C GLN A 3 -4.95 18.15 12.76
N ARG A 4 -4.32 17.07 12.25
CA ARG A 4 -4.90 15.72 12.36
C ARG A 4 -4.85 15.31 13.82
N THR A 5 -5.99 14.91 14.38
CA THR A 5 -6.02 14.35 15.75
C THR A 5 -5.15 13.09 15.81
N ARG A 6 -4.51 12.80 16.96
CA ARG A 6 -3.62 11.63 17.14
C ARG A 6 -4.27 10.32 16.66
N THR A 7 -5.57 10.17 16.87
CA THR A 7 -6.36 9.02 16.42
C THR A 7 -6.41 8.89 14.90
N ARG A 8 -6.59 9.99 14.16
CA ARG A 8 -6.61 9.95 12.68
C ARG A 8 -5.26 9.57 12.11
N LYS A 9 -4.16 10.03 12.74
CA LYS A 9 -2.80 9.68 12.34
C LYS A 9 -2.47 8.20 12.61
N ALA A 10 -2.89 7.67 13.75
CA ALA A 10 -2.72 6.24 14.04
C ALA A 10 -3.47 5.35 13.02
N ILE A 11 -4.70 5.73 12.67
CA ILE A 11 -5.51 5.01 11.67
C ILE A 11 -4.84 5.04 10.29
N SER A 12 -4.34 6.19 9.85
CA SER A 12 -3.70 6.29 8.54
C SER A 12 -2.37 5.54 8.46
N ILE A 13 -1.59 5.52 9.54
CA ILE A 13 -0.37 4.69 9.62
C ILE A 13 -0.71 3.21 9.51
N ILE A 14 -1.69 2.72 10.29
CA ILE A 14 -2.12 1.33 10.23
C ILE A 14 -2.60 0.98 8.82
N LEU A 15 -3.46 1.83 8.24
CA LEU A 15 -3.97 1.65 6.88
C LEU A 15 -2.84 1.61 5.84
N GLY A 16 -1.88 2.55 5.94
CA GLY A 16 -0.74 2.63 5.04
C GLY A 16 0.15 1.39 5.12
N ILE A 17 0.44 0.89 6.33
CA ILE A 17 1.21 -0.34 6.52
C ILE A 17 0.45 -1.55 5.96
N THR A 18 -0.86 -1.66 6.22
CA THR A 18 -1.69 -2.75 5.70
C THR A 18 -1.70 -2.77 4.18
N LEU A 19 -1.91 -1.60 3.54
CA LEU A 19 -1.94 -1.50 2.08
C LEU A 19 -0.57 -1.75 1.45
N ALA A 20 0.50 -1.17 2.00
CA ALA A 20 1.86 -1.44 1.53
C ALA A 20 2.22 -2.93 1.69
N GLY A 21 1.92 -3.51 2.84
CA GLY A 21 2.14 -4.94 3.09
C GLY A 21 1.35 -5.83 2.13
N ALA A 22 0.05 -5.57 1.95
CA ALA A 22 -0.81 -6.34 1.07
C ALA A 22 -0.39 -6.24 -0.41
N GLY A 23 -0.01 -5.04 -0.87
CA GLY A 23 0.49 -4.84 -2.23
C GLY A 23 1.81 -5.57 -2.47
N LEU A 24 2.74 -5.50 -1.52
CA LEU A 24 4.03 -6.19 -1.60
C LEU A 24 3.85 -7.72 -1.58
N PHE A 25 2.96 -8.22 -0.72
CA PHE A 25 2.66 -9.64 -0.60
C PHE A 25 1.95 -10.17 -1.85
N GLY A 26 0.98 -9.42 -2.37
CA GLY A 26 0.28 -9.76 -3.63
C GLY A 26 1.22 -9.76 -4.83
N PHE A 27 2.15 -8.81 -4.90
CA PHE A 27 3.17 -8.77 -5.94
C PHE A 27 4.12 -9.98 -5.83
N GLY A 28 4.61 -10.28 -4.62
CA GLY A 28 5.46 -11.45 -4.39
C GLY A 28 4.74 -12.76 -4.71
N TYR A 29 3.47 -12.89 -4.35
CA TYR A 29 2.66 -14.05 -4.69
C TYR A 29 2.57 -14.24 -6.21
N MET A 30 2.27 -13.18 -6.96
CA MET A 30 2.21 -13.24 -8.43
C MET A 30 3.57 -13.58 -9.06
N GLN A 31 4.66 -13.04 -8.52
CA GLN A 31 6.02 -13.29 -9.01
C GLN A 31 6.51 -14.72 -8.76
N PHE A 32 6.16 -15.33 -7.64
CA PHE A 32 6.74 -16.62 -7.22
C PHE A 32 5.80 -17.81 -7.36
N HIS A 33 4.48 -17.61 -7.42
CA HIS A 33 3.50 -18.71 -7.41
C HIS A 33 2.65 -18.81 -8.67
N VAL A 34 2.65 -17.80 -9.53
CA VAL A 34 1.86 -17.86 -10.77
C VAL A 34 2.74 -18.27 -11.94
N VAL A 35 2.46 -19.47 -12.45
CA VAL A 35 3.23 -20.14 -13.52
C VAL A 35 2.74 -19.73 -14.91
N GLU A 36 1.46 -19.35 -15.02
CA GLU A 36 0.86 -18.89 -16.28
C GLU A 36 1.08 -17.39 -16.49
N PRO A 37 1.17 -16.92 -17.75
CA PRO A 37 1.30 -15.50 -18.06
C PRO A 37 0.05 -14.74 -17.60
N VAL A 38 0.15 -14.17 -16.40
CA VAL A 38 -0.87 -13.29 -15.82
C VAL A 38 -0.94 -12.02 -16.66
N SER A 39 -2.14 -11.66 -17.11
CA SER A 39 -2.36 -10.40 -17.82
C SER A 39 -1.77 -9.23 -17.03
N ILE A 40 -1.04 -8.33 -17.69
CA ILE A 40 -0.42 -7.15 -17.06
C ILE A 40 -1.45 -6.32 -16.26
N LYS A 41 -2.73 -6.36 -16.63
CA LYS A 41 -3.83 -5.71 -15.92
C LYS A 41 -3.99 -6.22 -14.48
N LEU A 42 -3.74 -7.50 -14.24
CA LEU A 42 -3.79 -8.12 -12.91
C LEU A 42 -2.54 -7.78 -12.08
N TRP A 43 -1.38 -7.61 -12.72
CA TRP A 43 -0.15 -7.13 -12.07
C TRP A 43 -0.26 -5.69 -11.56
N LEU A 44 -1.05 -4.85 -12.23
CA LEU A 44 -1.28 -3.47 -11.79
C LEU A 44 -2.01 -3.39 -10.44
N ILE A 45 -2.78 -4.42 -10.06
CA ILE A 45 -3.56 -4.42 -8.82
C ILE A 45 -2.64 -4.37 -7.59
N PRO A 46 -1.73 -5.33 -7.35
CA PRO A 46 -0.84 -5.27 -6.19
C PRO A 46 0.10 -4.05 -6.22
N ILE A 47 0.53 -3.62 -7.41
CA ILE A 47 1.41 -2.44 -7.56
C ILE A 47 0.70 -1.15 -7.15
N THR A 48 -0.54 -0.96 -7.59
CA THR A 48 -1.33 0.25 -7.24
C THR A 48 -1.70 0.26 -5.75
N ILE A 49 -2.05 -0.89 -5.19
CA ILE A 49 -2.29 -1.05 -3.75
C ILE A 49 -1.01 -0.70 -2.94
N PHE A 50 0.14 -1.20 -3.38
CA PHE A 50 1.43 -0.89 -2.76
C PHE A 50 1.72 0.62 -2.82
N ALA A 51 1.62 1.23 -4.01
CA ALA A 51 1.88 2.65 -4.22
C ALA A 51 0.94 3.53 -3.38
N ALA A 52 -0.35 3.16 -3.27
CA ALA A 52 -1.30 3.86 -2.43
C ALA A 52 -0.93 3.77 -0.94
N GLY A 53 -0.52 2.60 -0.47
CA GLY A 53 -0.03 2.42 0.91
C GLY A 53 1.19 3.28 1.22
N VAL A 54 2.18 3.29 0.32
CA VAL A 54 3.39 4.12 0.46
C VAL A 54 3.03 5.61 0.45
N ALA A 55 2.13 6.05 -0.42
CA ALA A 55 1.70 7.45 -0.48
C ALA A 55 1.04 7.91 0.83
N ILE A 56 0.17 7.07 1.42
CA ILE A 56 -0.46 7.37 2.71
C ILE A 56 0.59 7.50 3.83
N LEU A 57 1.53 6.55 3.90
CA LEU A 57 2.62 6.61 4.89
C LEU A 57 3.50 7.83 4.70
N TRP A 58 3.81 8.17 3.45
CA TRP A 58 4.63 9.33 3.10
C TRP A 58 4.00 10.65 3.56
N ASP A 59 2.69 10.81 3.38
CA ASP A 59 1.95 11.97 3.87
C ASP A 59 2.00 12.08 5.40
N ASP A 60 1.93 10.95 6.11
CA ASP A 60 2.02 10.91 7.58
C ASP A 60 3.45 11.16 8.10
N PHE A 61 4.48 10.78 7.35
CA PHE A 61 5.89 11.09 7.67
C PHE A 61 6.22 12.56 7.43
N LYS A 62 5.73 13.15 6.31
CA LYS A 62 5.93 14.57 6.01
C LYS A 62 5.20 15.50 6.96
N THR A 63 4.10 15.03 7.56
CA THR A 63 3.26 15.83 8.46
C THR A 63 3.35 15.26 9.89
N PRO A 64 4.40 15.59 10.67
CA PRO A 64 4.62 15.07 12.02
C PRO A 64 3.47 15.37 13.00
#